data_AF-A0A924YR34-F1
#
_entry.id   AF-A0A924YR34-F1
#
_cell.length_a   1.000
_cell.length_b   1.000
_cell.length_c   1.000
_cell.angle_alpha   90.00
_cell.angle_beta   90.00
_cell.angle_gamma   90.00
#
_symmetry.space_group_name_H-M   'P 1'
#
loop_
_entity.id
_entity.type
_entity.pdbx_description
1 polymer ?
#
loop_
_entity_poly.entity_id
_entity_poly.type
_entity_poly.pdbx_seq_one_letter_code
_entity_poly.pdbx_strand_id
1 'polypeptide(L)'
;MPRLSSVALWCLATVAPVSLANAVLADDIIAPASQRFASKDVSETPNFQQHIVPLFSRLGCNGRACHGSFQGQGGFRLSLFGYDFKLDHEGLTKGDKDKNKEPRILVEEPEESLALLKATLETPHRGGKRMEADSWQYNIFRNWIKAGGKSVDEDSPKFVKLEVTPSEIQFGKDGEQTQIKAVAVWSDGTREDVTPLCRFNSNDDLIAAIDSNGLVKSGQTGDTHIVVNYDAGVVPVPVIRPVSDKTGKKYPKVETPTKIDELVVQKLRKLGIVPSDVCDDHDFLRRASLDITGTLPAPQEIVDFVSNQDSDKRAKKIDELLERPGYTAWWTTKLCDFTGNNASFLNNVGGNFGGRDSATQQWYDWIYQRVAANESYDKLVEGIVVAKSRKPDESYTEYSERMCAIYGPEKKGSYAEAGGLTYFWGRQNFRQPEERVIGFAYTFMGLR
;
A
#
# COMPACT_ATOMS: atom_id res chain seq x y z
N MET A 1 -18.96 53.55 -62.86
CA MET A 1 -19.72 52.53 -63.62
C MET A 1 -18.76 51.86 -64.58
N PRO A 2 -18.80 50.53 -64.82
CA PRO A 2 -19.70 49.47 -64.29
C PRO A 2 -18.95 48.47 -63.37
N ARG A 3 -19.46 48.06 -62.20
CA ARG A 3 -20.43 46.98 -61.89
C ARG A 3 -20.14 45.61 -62.53
N LEU A 4 -19.70 44.66 -61.69
CA LEU A 4 -19.94 43.20 -61.69
C LEU A 4 -19.45 42.69 -60.31
N SER A 5 -20.25 42.74 -59.25
CA SER A 5 -21.08 41.63 -58.72
C SER A 5 -20.32 40.30 -58.53
N SER A 6 -19.76 40.09 -57.35
CA SER A 6 -19.40 38.76 -56.85
C SER A 6 -19.99 38.58 -55.45
N VAL A 7 -21.04 37.78 -55.41
CA VAL A 7 -21.73 37.27 -54.24
C VAL A 7 -20.74 36.44 -53.43
N ALA A 8 -20.34 36.92 -52.25
CA ALA A 8 -19.61 36.10 -51.28
C ALA A 8 -20.65 35.31 -50.46
N LEU A 9 -20.74 34.02 -50.76
CA LEU A 9 -21.53 33.05 -50.03
C LEU A 9 -20.98 32.95 -48.59
N TRP A 10 -21.75 33.42 -47.61
CA TRP A 10 -21.46 33.16 -46.20
C TRP A 10 -21.82 31.70 -45.91
N CYS A 11 -20.83 30.81 -45.97
CA CYS A 11 -20.95 29.50 -45.32
C CYS A 11 -20.89 29.72 -43.80
N LEU A 12 -22.05 29.76 -43.15
CA LEU A 12 -22.16 29.48 -41.72
C LEU A 12 -21.69 28.03 -41.51
N ALA A 13 -20.40 27.85 -41.19
CA ALA A 13 -19.94 26.63 -40.56
C ALA A 13 -20.40 26.67 -39.09
N THR A 14 -21.58 26.11 -38.82
CA THR A 14 -21.97 25.73 -37.47
C THR A 14 -21.01 24.65 -37.00
N VAL A 15 -19.95 25.06 -36.29
CA VAL A 15 -19.11 24.14 -35.53
C VAL A 15 -19.94 23.67 -34.34
N ALA A 16 -20.65 22.56 -34.52
CA ALA A 16 -21.21 21.83 -33.40
C ALA A 16 -20.03 21.37 -32.52
N PRO A 17 -20.07 21.57 -31.20
CA PRO A 17 -19.08 20.96 -30.33
C PRO A 17 -19.29 19.45 -30.42
N VAL A 18 -18.34 18.76 -31.05
CA VAL A 18 -18.18 17.32 -30.87
C VAL A 18 -17.80 17.13 -29.41
N SER A 19 -18.83 16.95 -28.59
CA SER A 19 -18.68 16.36 -27.27
C SER A 19 -18.07 14.98 -27.50
N LEU A 20 -16.75 14.89 -27.36
CA LEU A 20 -16.09 13.62 -27.01
C LEU A 20 -16.55 13.30 -25.59
N ALA A 21 -17.81 12.89 -25.49
CA ALA A 21 -18.23 12.02 -24.41
C ALA A 21 -17.33 10.79 -24.53
N ASN A 22 -16.40 10.64 -23.59
CA ASN A 22 -16.00 9.33 -23.14
C ASN A 22 -17.25 8.64 -22.59
N ALA A 23 -18.11 8.18 -23.50
CA ALA A 23 -19.04 7.11 -23.22
C ALA A 23 -18.14 5.88 -23.04
N VAL A 24 -17.67 5.71 -21.80
CA VAL A 24 -17.25 4.40 -21.31
C VAL A 24 -18.42 3.49 -21.65
N LEU A 25 -18.23 2.60 -22.63
CA LEU A 25 -19.19 1.54 -22.89
C LEU A 25 -19.40 0.85 -21.54
N ALA A 26 -20.64 0.83 -21.08
CA ALA A 26 -21.01 0.08 -19.90
C ALA A 26 -20.88 -1.40 -20.26
N ASP A 27 -19.66 -1.95 -20.17
CA ASP A 27 -19.46 -3.40 -20.17
C ASP A 27 -20.36 -3.97 -19.06
N ASP A 28 -21.12 -5.02 -19.37
CA ASP A 28 -22.09 -5.66 -18.48
C ASP A 28 -21.45 -6.00 -17.12
N ILE A 29 -21.60 -5.11 -16.13
CA ILE A 29 -21.16 -5.36 -14.76
C ILE A 29 -22.17 -6.31 -14.13
N ILE A 30 -21.71 -7.52 -13.81
CA ILE A 30 -22.49 -8.51 -13.09
C ILE A 30 -22.96 -7.90 -11.76
N ALA A 31 -24.25 -8.05 -11.48
CA ALA A 31 -24.91 -7.52 -10.29
C ALA A 31 -24.26 -8.07 -9.01
N PRO A 32 -24.32 -7.33 -7.88
CA PRO A 32 -23.68 -7.76 -6.66
C PRO A 32 -24.27 -9.05 -6.09
N ALA A 33 -23.41 -9.85 -5.45
CA ALA A 33 -23.78 -11.09 -4.76
C ALA A 33 -24.95 -10.91 -3.77
N SER A 34 -25.05 -9.75 -3.11
CA SER A 34 -26.16 -9.44 -2.20
C SER A 34 -27.53 -9.39 -2.87
N GLN A 35 -27.58 -9.07 -4.16
CA GLN A 35 -28.80 -9.11 -4.96
C GLN A 35 -29.02 -10.49 -5.57
N ARG A 36 -27.98 -11.09 -6.15
CA ARG A 36 -28.07 -12.39 -6.86
C ARG A 36 -28.44 -13.54 -5.93
N PHE A 37 -27.93 -13.52 -4.70
CA PHE A 37 -28.17 -14.55 -3.68
C PHE A 37 -29.12 -14.10 -2.58
N ALA A 38 -29.93 -13.05 -2.81
CA ALA A 38 -30.94 -12.62 -1.86
C ALA A 38 -31.99 -13.71 -1.56
N SER A 39 -32.24 -14.60 -2.54
CA SER A 39 -33.10 -15.78 -2.39
C SER A 39 -32.27 -17.06 -2.23
N LYS A 40 -32.86 -18.08 -1.60
CA LYS A 40 -32.29 -19.43 -1.50
C LYS A 40 -32.29 -20.18 -2.83
N ASP A 41 -33.32 -19.95 -3.64
CA ASP A 41 -33.61 -20.74 -4.85
C ASP A 41 -32.97 -20.10 -6.09
N VAL A 42 -31.64 -20.07 -6.08
CA VAL A 42 -30.83 -19.51 -7.16
C VAL A 42 -30.04 -20.66 -7.80
N SER A 43 -30.13 -20.80 -9.12
CA SER A 43 -29.44 -21.86 -9.89
C SER A 43 -27.97 -21.56 -10.16
N GLU A 44 -27.55 -20.33 -9.89
CA GLU A 44 -26.18 -19.90 -10.03
C GLU A 44 -25.27 -20.60 -9.02
N THR A 45 -24.11 -21.09 -9.51
CA THR A 45 -23.07 -21.67 -8.67
C THR A 45 -22.04 -20.61 -8.28
N PRO A 46 -21.90 -20.28 -6.99
CA PRO A 46 -20.87 -19.36 -6.54
C PRO A 46 -19.46 -19.93 -6.76
N ASN A 47 -18.49 -19.07 -7.07
CA ASN A 47 -17.08 -19.46 -7.18
C ASN A 47 -16.38 -19.35 -5.81
N PHE A 48 -15.47 -20.29 -5.53
CA PHE A 48 -14.74 -20.33 -4.27
C PHE A 48 -13.85 -19.12 -4.03
N GLN A 49 -13.00 -18.75 -5.01
CA GLN A 49 -12.12 -17.59 -4.94
C GLN A 49 -12.92 -16.29 -5.03
N GLN A 50 -13.85 -16.18 -5.97
CA GLN A 50 -14.51 -14.90 -6.24
C GLN A 50 -15.55 -14.53 -5.17
N HIS A 51 -16.21 -15.51 -4.55
CA HIS A 51 -17.32 -15.27 -3.64
C HIS A 51 -17.06 -15.76 -2.22
N ILE A 52 -16.65 -17.02 -2.04
CA ILE A 52 -16.62 -17.66 -0.71
C ILE A 52 -15.45 -17.17 0.14
N VAL A 53 -14.25 -17.08 -0.43
CA VAL A 53 -13.06 -16.59 0.28
C VAL A 53 -13.23 -15.11 0.69
N PRO A 54 -13.67 -14.18 -0.20
CA PRO A 54 -14.01 -12.80 0.17
C PRO A 54 -15.14 -12.71 1.20
N LEU A 55 -16.16 -13.57 1.14
CA LEU A 55 -17.20 -13.62 2.16
C LEU A 55 -16.62 -13.95 3.54
N PHE A 56 -15.78 -14.97 3.66
CA PHE A 56 -15.15 -15.31 4.94
C PHE A 56 -14.24 -14.20 5.47
N SER A 57 -13.53 -13.55 4.56
CA SER A 57 -12.78 -12.33 4.81
C SER A 57 -13.66 -11.23 5.42
N ARG A 58 -14.76 -10.89 4.74
CA ARG A 58 -15.74 -9.90 5.20
C ARG A 58 -16.33 -10.22 6.57
N LEU A 59 -16.67 -11.48 6.82
CA LEU A 59 -17.26 -11.92 8.08
C LEU A 59 -16.22 -12.08 9.21
N GLY A 60 -14.93 -11.91 8.91
CA GLY A 60 -13.84 -12.03 9.88
C GLY A 60 -13.46 -13.48 10.22
N CYS A 61 -13.97 -14.47 9.49
CA CYS A 61 -13.75 -15.89 9.74
C CYS A 61 -12.26 -16.28 9.58
N ASN A 62 -11.61 -15.79 8.53
CA ASN A 62 -10.20 -16.02 8.22
C ASN A 62 -9.28 -14.89 8.74
N GLY A 63 -9.73 -14.12 9.73
CA GLY A 63 -8.91 -13.11 10.41
C GLY A 63 -7.97 -13.73 11.45
N ARG A 64 -6.95 -12.96 11.86
CA ARG A 64 -5.92 -13.37 12.84
C ARG A 64 -6.49 -13.86 14.18
N ALA A 65 -7.62 -13.32 14.62
CA ALA A 65 -8.25 -13.69 15.88
C ALA A 65 -9.08 -15.00 15.80
N CYS A 66 -9.30 -15.54 14.60
CA CYS A 66 -10.16 -16.69 14.35
C CYS A 66 -9.41 -17.78 13.56
N HIS A 67 -9.99 -18.29 12.47
CA HIS A 67 -9.43 -19.43 11.74
C HIS A 67 -8.22 -19.07 10.88
N GLY A 68 -7.97 -17.78 10.63
CA GLY A 68 -6.78 -17.26 9.95
C GLY A 68 -5.54 -17.15 10.84
N SER A 69 -5.63 -17.51 12.13
CA SER A 69 -4.46 -17.64 12.98
C SER A 69 -3.56 -18.79 12.49
N PHE A 70 -2.25 -18.71 12.74
CA PHE A 70 -1.28 -19.71 12.28
C PHE A 70 -1.66 -21.16 12.66
N GLN A 71 -2.21 -21.34 13.87
CA GLN A 71 -2.66 -22.64 14.38
C GLN A 71 -4.12 -22.97 14.02
N GLY A 72 -4.88 -22.01 13.50
CA GLY A 72 -6.34 -22.08 13.41
C GLY A 72 -7.02 -22.04 14.78
N GLN A 73 -8.34 -22.21 14.80
CA GLN A 73 -9.15 -22.24 16.03
C GLN A 73 -10.20 -23.34 15.95
N GLY A 74 -10.52 -23.96 17.10
CA GLY A 74 -11.55 -25.00 17.17
C GLY A 74 -11.28 -26.19 16.25
N GLY A 75 -10.00 -26.43 15.94
CA GLY A 75 -9.59 -27.45 14.99
C GLY A 75 -9.91 -27.13 13.53
N PHE A 76 -10.08 -25.87 13.16
CA PHE A 76 -10.30 -25.44 11.78
C PHE A 76 -9.35 -24.29 11.47
N ARG A 77 -8.70 -24.37 10.31
CA ARG A 77 -7.72 -23.38 9.86
C ARG A 77 -8.07 -22.92 8.45
N LEU A 78 -7.96 -21.61 8.27
CA LEU A 78 -7.96 -20.92 7.01
C LEU A 78 -6.63 -20.14 6.91
N SER A 79 -6.22 -19.79 5.71
CA SER A 79 -5.14 -18.88 5.41
C SER A 79 -5.51 -17.48 5.92
N LEU A 80 -4.53 -16.72 6.40
CA LEU A 80 -4.78 -15.38 6.91
C LEU A 80 -5.28 -14.48 5.78
N PHE A 81 -6.51 -13.97 5.89
CA PHE A 81 -7.16 -13.14 4.88
C PHE A 81 -7.43 -13.81 3.51
N GLY A 82 -7.26 -15.13 3.38
CA GLY A 82 -7.70 -15.88 2.20
C GLY A 82 -6.72 -15.91 1.03
N TYR A 83 -5.41 -15.97 1.28
CA TYR A 83 -4.39 -15.97 0.22
C TYR A 83 -4.05 -17.37 -0.33
N ASP A 84 -4.35 -18.45 0.41
CA ASP A 84 -4.06 -19.83 0.00
C ASP A 84 -5.38 -20.60 -0.20
N PHE A 85 -5.90 -20.53 -1.43
CA PHE A 85 -7.17 -21.12 -1.80
C PHE A 85 -7.20 -22.64 -1.63
N LYS A 86 -6.06 -23.31 -1.84
CA LYS A 86 -5.98 -24.77 -1.69
C LYS A 86 -6.12 -25.14 -0.22
N LEU A 87 -5.35 -24.51 0.66
CA LEU A 87 -5.43 -24.74 2.10
C LEU A 87 -6.83 -24.43 2.63
N ASP A 88 -7.43 -23.32 2.20
CA ASP A 88 -8.77 -22.91 2.63
C ASP A 88 -9.85 -23.92 2.21
N HIS A 89 -9.76 -24.38 0.96
CA HIS A 89 -10.67 -25.37 0.41
C HIS A 89 -10.55 -26.72 1.12
N GLU A 90 -9.33 -27.21 1.32
CA GLU A 90 -9.09 -28.49 2.00
C GLU A 90 -9.53 -28.44 3.47
N GLY A 91 -9.33 -27.29 4.14
CA GLY A 91 -9.80 -27.07 5.50
C GLY A 91 -11.31 -27.20 5.65
N LEU A 92 -12.09 -26.84 4.62
CA LEU A 92 -13.54 -26.98 4.59
C LEU A 92 -13.99 -28.40 4.21
N THR A 93 -13.37 -28.98 3.18
CA THR A 93 -13.88 -30.19 2.51
C THR A 93 -13.30 -31.49 3.03
N LYS A 94 -12.05 -31.50 3.48
CA LYS A 94 -11.35 -32.72 3.93
C LYS A 94 -11.17 -32.77 5.44
N GLY A 95 -11.18 -31.61 6.09
CA GLY A 95 -10.75 -31.49 7.48
C GLY A 95 -9.25 -31.76 7.64
N ASP A 96 -8.77 -31.80 8.88
CA ASP A 96 -7.37 -32.02 9.23
C ASP A 96 -7.15 -33.51 9.54
N LYS A 97 -6.69 -34.27 8.54
CA LYS A 97 -6.49 -35.72 8.62
C LYS A 97 -5.49 -36.12 9.71
N ASP A 98 -4.50 -35.27 9.99
CA ASP A 98 -3.46 -35.55 11.00
C ASP A 98 -3.98 -35.33 12.44
N LYS A 99 -5.20 -34.78 12.61
CA LYS A 99 -5.79 -34.47 13.92
C LYS A 99 -7.20 -35.03 14.13
N ASN A 100 -7.62 -36.04 13.37
CA ASN A 100 -8.96 -36.66 13.43
C ASN A 100 -10.10 -35.64 13.32
N LYS A 101 -10.01 -34.69 12.37
CA LYS A 101 -11.05 -33.66 12.22
C LYS A 101 -11.82 -33.84 10.94
N GLU A 102 -13.13 -33.91 11.10
CA GLU A 102 -14.10 -34.08 10.04
C GLU A 102 -14.20 -32.83 9.14
N PRO A 103 -14.70 -32.98 7.89
CA PRO A 103 -15.08 -31.88 7.03
C PRO A 103 -15.98 -30.88 7.75
N ARG A 104 -15.86 -29.60 7.39
CA ARG A 104 -16.72 -28.53 7.91
C ARG A 104 -17.97 -28.32 7.07
N ILE A 105 -18.00 -28.87 5.87
CA ILE A 105 -19.15 -28.83 4.97
C ILE A 105 -19.61 -30.24 4.61
N LEU A 106 -20.91 -30.42 4.45
CA LEU A 106 -21.57 -31.64 4.03
C LEU A 106 -22.32 -31.33 2.73
N VAL A 107 -21.90 -31.92 1.61
CA VAL A 107 -22.49 -31.61 0.28
C VAL A 107 -23.91 -32.16 0.14
N GLU A 108 -24.15 -33.36 0.68
CA GLU A 108 -25.47 -34.02 0.62
C GLU A 108 -26.49 -33.37 1.57
N GLU A 109 -26.02 -32.78 2.66
CA GLU A 109 -26.82 -32.08 3.66
C GLU A 109 -26.23 -30.68 3.94
N PRO A 110 -26.30 -29.74 2.98
CA PRO A 110 -25.65 -28.43 3.11
C PRO A 110 -25.99 -27.70 4.40
N GLU A 111 -27.25 -27.72 4.81
CA GLU A 111 -27.77 -27.07 6.01
C GLU A 111 -27.14 -27.60 7.31
N GLU A 112 -26.79 -28.88 7.36
CA GLU A 112 -26.14 -29.54 8.51
C GLU A 112 -24.62 -29.31 8.54
N SER A 113 -24.08 -28.57 7.57
CA SER A 113 -22.67 -28.21 7.53
C SER A 113 -22.28 -27.43 8.80
N LEU A 114 -21.34 -27.98 9.56
CA LEU A 114 -20.85 -27.35 10.80
C LEU A 114 -20.35 -25.92 10.58
N ALA A 115 -19.83 -25.59 9.39
CA ALA A 115 -19.44 -24.23 9.01
C ALA A 115 -20.64 -23.25 9.00
N LEU A 116 -21.81 -23.68 8.50
CA LEU A 116 -23.03 -22.88 8.51
C LEU A 116 -23.61 -22.79 9.92
N LEU A 117 -23.79 -23.94 10.59
CA LEU A 117 -24.37 -24.00 11.95
C LEU A 117 -23.59 -23.16 12.96
N LYS A 118 -22.26 -23.11 12.87
CA LYS A 118 -21.43 -22.26 13.73
C LYS A 118 -21.48 -20.79 13.32
N ALA A 119 -21.61 -20.48 12.03
CA ALA A 119 -21.69 -19.10 11.56
C ALA A 119 -23.05 -18.45 11.86
N THR A 120 -24.14 -19.21 11.85
CA THR A 120 -25.49 -18.76 12.25
C THR A 120 -25.73 -18.80 13.76
N LEU A 121 -24.80 -19.40 14.51
CA LEU A 121 -24.86 -19.63 15.96
C LEU A 121 -25.96 -20.63 16.39
N GLU A 122 -26.40 -21.50 15.49
CA GLU A 122 -27.27 -22.66 15.81
C GLU A 122 -26.51 -23.72 16.62
N THR A 123 -25.19 -23.81 16.41
CA THR A 123 -24.27 -24.56 17.27
C THR A 123 -23.34 -23.60 18.01
N PRO A 124 -22.98 -23.86 19.28
CA PRO A 124 -22.05 -23.01 20.03
C PRO A 124 -20.75 -22.70 19.27
N HIS A 125 -20.47 -21.41 19.13
CA HIS A 125 -19.30 -20.90 18.42
C HIS A 125 -18.68 -19.75 19.22
N ARG A 126 -17.41 -19.90 19.62
CA ARG A 126 -16.67 -18.87 20.36
C ARG A 126 -16.54 -17.56 19.58
N GLY A 127 -16.46 -17.64 18.24
CA GLY A 127 -16.42 -16.47 17.37
C GLY A 127 -17.74 -15.70 17.31
N GLY A 128 -18.81 -16.17 17.97
CA GLY A 128 -20.13 -15.56 17.92
C GLY A 128 -20.83 -15.77 16.58
N LYS A 129 -21.97 -15.10 16.42
CA LYS A 129 -22.75 -15.09 15.19
C LYS A 129 -22.03 -14.28 14.11
N ARG A 130 -21.87 -14.87 12.92
CA ARG A 130 -21.18 -14.27 11.77
C ARG A 130 -22.13 -13.93 10.64
N MET A 131 -23.24 -14.64 10.50
CA MET A 131 -24.28 -14.34 9.52
C MET A 131 -25.66 -14.71 10.06
N GLU A 132 -26.69 -14.12 9.49
CA GLU A 132 -28.09 -14.52 9.75
C GLU A 132 -28.44 -15.72 8.88
N ALA A 133 -29.26 -16.64 9.42
CA ALA A 133 -29.88 -17.66 8.58
C ALA A 133 -30.68 -16.98 7.46
N ASP A 134 -30.66 -17.57 6.27
CA ASP A 134 -31.40 -17.10 5.08
C ASP A 134 -30.97 -15.75 4.50
N SER A 135 -29.96 -15.11 5.09
CA SER A 135 -29.29 -13.95 4.51
C SER A 135 -28.59 -14.30 3.20
N TRP A 136 -28.31 -13.30 2.36
CA TRP A 136 -27.58 -13.55 1.11
C TRP A 136 -26.20 -14.19 1.35
N GLN A 137 -25.56 -13.89 2.48
CA GLN A 137 -24.30 -14.50 2.92
C GLN A 137 -24.48 -16.00 3.20
N TYR A 138 -25.58 -16.37 3.86
CA TYR A 138 -25.93 -17.77 4.10
C TYR A 138 -26.23 -18.47 2.78
N ASN A 139 -27.07 -17.87 1.93
CA ASN A 139 -27.52 -18.45 0.67
C ASN A 139 -26.35 -18.68 -0.30
N ILE A 140 -25.44 -17.72 -0.44
CA ILE A 140 -24.28 -17.88 -1.31
C ILE A 140 -23.36 -18.99 -0.79
N PHE A 141 -23.12 -19.09 0.52
CA PHE A 141 -22.25 -20.13 1.06
C PHE A 141 -22.89 -21.51 0.94
N ARG A 142 -24.18 -21.63 1.30
CA ARG A 142 -24.97 -22.85 1.14
C ARG A 142 -25.01 -23.31 -0.32
N ASN A 143 -25.26 -22.41 -1.27
CA ASN A 143 -25.38 -22.77 -2.68
C ASN A 143 -24.03 -23.26 -3.25
N TRP A 144 -22.91 -22.73 -2.77
CA TRP A 144 -21.59 -23.28 -3.09
C TRP A 144 -21.40 -24.71 -2.55
N ILE A 145 -21.81 -24.96 -1.29
CA ILE A 145 -21.75 -26.31 -0.69
C ILE A 145 -22.62 -27.28 -1.51
N LYS A 146 -23.89 -26.90 -1.76
CA LYS A 146 -24.85 -27.70 -2.55
C LYS A 146 -24.36 -28.00 -3.97
N ALA A 147 -23.58 -27.09 -4.57
CA ALA A 147 -22.97 -27.28 -5.88
C ALA A 147 -21.71 -28.17 -5.87
N GLY A 148 -21.44 -28.86 -4.76
CA GLY A 148 -20.31 -29.77 -4.58
C GLY A 148 -19.09 -29.15 -3.92
N GLY A 149 -19.17 -27.90 -3.46
CA GLY A 149 -18.06 -27.22 -2.79
C GLY A 149 -16.80 -27.18 -3.65
N LYS A 150 -16.92 -26.83 -4.93
CA LYS A 150 -15.81 -26.89 -5.90
C LYS A 150 -14.67 -25.94 -5.51
N SER A 151 -13.43 -26.38 -5.72
CA SER A 151 -12.22 -25.57 -5.53
C SER A 151 -11.97 -24.64 -6.73
N VAL A 152 -10.90 -23.85 -6.64
CA VAL A 152 -10.35 -23.11 -7.78
C VAL A 152 -9.64 -24.10 -8.70
N ASP A 153 -9.92 -24.05 -10.00
CA ASP A 153 -9.20 -24.81 -11.02
C ASP A 153 -8.12 -23.96 -11.70
N GLU A 154 -7.21 -24.60 -12.44
CA GLU A 154 -6.12 -23.91 -13.13
C GLU A 154 -6.67 -22.92 -14.18
N ASP A 155 -7.76 -23.30 -14.84
CA ASP A 155 -8.45 -22.54 -15.88
C ASP A 155 -9.32 -21.39 -15.34
N SER A 156 -9.51 -21.30 -14.01
CA SER A 156 -10.29 -20.24 -13.38
C SER A 156 -9.70 -18.87 -13.74
N PRO A 157 -10.55 -17.90 -14.15
CA PRO A 157 -10.11 -16.53 -14.42
C PRO A 157 -9.31 -15.98 -13.24
N LYS A 158 -8.18 -15.33 -13.53
CA LYS A 158 -7.32 -14.72 -12.52
C LYS A 158 -7.78 -13.29 -12.24
N PHE A 159 -7.69 -12.88 -10.98
CA PHE A 159 -7.98 -11.52 -10.58
C PHE A 159 -6.97 -10.55 -11.24
N VAL A 160 -7.47 -9.51 -11.91
CA VAL A 160 -6.63 -8.53 -12.61
C VAL A 160 -6.53 -7.23 -11.81
N LYS A 161 -7.67 -6.66 -11.42
CA LYS A 161 -7.72 -5.41 -10.63
C LYS A 161 -9.06 -5.21 -9.94
N LEU A 162 -9.06 -4.36 -8.92
CA LEU A 162 -10.25 -3.83 -8.27
C LEU A 162 -10.44 -2.37 -8.70
N GLU A 163 -11.57 -2.05 -9.31
CA GLU A 163 -11.97 -0.69 -9.68
C GLU A 163 -12.90 -0.13 -8.61
N VAL A 164 -12.48 0.93 -7.91
CA VAL A 164 -13.27 1.54 -6.83
C VAL A 164 -13.75 2.93 -7.24
N THR A 165 -15.05 3.15 -7.15
CA THR A 165 -15.70 4.43 -7.47
C THR A 165 -16.52 4.92 -6.27
N PRO A 166 -16.40 6.20 -5.88
CA PRO A 166 -15.46 7.19 -6.41
C PRO A 166 -14.01 6.86 -6.03
N SER A 167 -13.04 7.26 -6.87
CA SER A 167 -11.61 7.08 -6.60
C SER A 167 -11.04 8.07 -5.58
N GLU A 168 -11.80 9.12 -5.26
CA GLU A 168 -11.54 10.10 -4.21
C GLU A 168 -12.89 10.67 -3.74
N ILE A 169 -13.03 10.91 -2.44
CA ILE A 169 -14.22 11.53 -1.83
C ILE A 169 -13.82 12.87 -1.24
N GLN A 170 -14.53 13.94 -1.62
CA GLN A 170 -14.43 15.23 -0.97
C GLN A 170 -15.79 15.61 -0.40
N PHE A 171 -15.89 15.66 0.93
CA PHE A 171 -17.10 16.05 1.61
C PHE A 171 -17.16 17.56 1.82
N GLY A 172 -18.34 18.16 1.67
CA GLY A 172 -18.56 19.57 1.93
C GLY A 172 -19.03 19.87 3.35
N LYS A 173 -19.74 18.93 3.99
CA LYS A 173 -20.39 19.14 5.29
C LYS A 173 -20.43 17.88 6.16
N ASP A 174 -20.72 18.11 7.45
CA ASP A 174 -20.72 17.05 8.46
C ASP A 174 -21.90 16.11 8.28
N GLY A 175 -21.66 14.83 8.52
CA GLY A 175 -22.64 13.77 8.32
C GLY A 175 -23.04 13.52 6.87
N GLU A 176 -22.40 14.17 5.87
CA GLU A 176 -22.58 13.82 4.46
C GLU A 176 -22.15 12.38 4.20
N GLN A 177 -22.85 11.71 3.28
CA GLN A 177 -22.64 10.29 3.00
C GLN A 177 -22.45 10.05 1.51
N THR A 178 -21.58 9.10 1.20
CA THR A 178 -21.28 8.66 -0.16
C THR A 178 -21.12 7.15 -0.16
N GLN A 179 -21.73 6.48 -1.15
CA GLN A 179 -21.57 5.05 -1.34
C GLN A 179 -20.32 4.76 -2.17
N ILE A 180 -19.49 3.83 -1.70
CA ILE A 180 -18.44 3.23 -2.51
C ILE A 180 -19.02 2.07 -3.31
N LYS A 181 -18.63 1.98 -4.58
CA LYS A 181 -18.82 0.82 -5.46
C LYS A 181 -17.46 0.23 -5.82
N ALA A 182 -17.31 -1.07 -5.67
CA ALA A 182 -16.11 -1.81 -6.01
C ALA A 182 -16.43 -2.87 -7.08
N VAL A 183 -15.70 -2.85 -8.19
CA VAL A 183 -15.87 -3.78 -9.32
C VAL A 183 -14.59 -4.59 -9.52
N ALA A 184 -14.68 -5.90 -9.40
CA ALA A 184 -13.57 -6.81 -9.71
C ALA A 184 -13.51 -7.03 -11.23
N VAL A 185 -12.31 -7.01 -11.79
CA VAL A 185 -12.04 -7.32 -13.19
C VAL A 185 -11.18 -8.58 -13.26
N TRP A 186 -11.63 -9.54 -14.07
CA TRP A 186 -11.02 -10.86 -14.23
C TRP A 186 -10.33 -11.00 -15.58
N SER A 187 -9.41 -11.97 -15.70
CA SER A 187 -8.58 -12.17 -16.90
C SER A 187 -9.34 -12.60 -18.16
N ASP A 188 -10.55 -13.13 -17.98
CA ASP A 188 -11.50 -13.48 -19.06
C ASP A 188 -12.34 -12.28 -19.52
N GLY A 189 -12.14 -11.10 -18.92
CA GLY A 189 -12.92 -9.89 -19.18
C GLY A 189 -14.18 -9.76 -18.31
N THR A 190 -14.49 -10.74 -17.46
CA THR A 190 -15.64 -10.68 -16.56
C THR A 190 -15.48 -9.51 -15.58
N ARG A 191 -16.57 -8.77 -15.35
CA ARG A 191 -16.65 -7.66 -14.40
C ARG A 191 -17.80 -7.87 -13.44
N GLU A 192 -17.55 -7.81 -12.14
CA GLU A 192 -18.58 -8.01 -11.11
C GLU A 192 -18.55 -6.91 -10.05
N ASP A 193 -19.72 -6.42 -9.64
CA ASP A 193 -19.87 -5.57 -8.47
C ASP A 193 -19.65 -6.38 -7.19
N VAL A 194 -18.44 -6.28 -6.64
CA VAL A 194 -18.02 -7.02 -5.45
C VAL A 194 -18.11 -6.18 -4.18
N THR A 195 -18.76 -5.00 -4.23
CA THR A 195 -18.97 -4.13 -3.07
C THR A 195 -19.43 -4.86 -1.82
N PRO A 196 -20.46 -5.74 -1.84
CA PRO A 196 -20.91 -6.44 -0.63
C PRO A 196 -19.94 -7.53 -0.16
N LEU A 197 -18.93 -7.91 -0.95
CA LEU A 197 -17.90 -8.88 -0.59
C LEU A 197 -16.61 -8.23 -0.09
N CYS A 198 -16.45 -6.92 -0.29
CA CYS A 198 -15.29 -6.17 0.18
C CYS A 198 -15.20 -6.12 1.71
N ARG A 199 -13.96 -6.02 2.20
CA ARG A 199 -13.66 -5.48 3.53
C ARG A 199 -13.29 -4.01 3.41
N PHE A 200 -13.86 -3.20 4.29
CA PHE A 200 -13.61 -1.78 4.38
C PHE A 200 -12.96 -1.45 5.71
N ASN A 201 -12.00 -0.53 5.70
CA ASN A 201 -11.50 0.13 6.91
C ASN A 201 -11.19 1.60 6.62
N SER A 202 -11.38 2.46 7.61
CA SER A 202 -10.79 3.81 7.60
C SER A 202 -9.45 3.80 8.31
N ASN A 203 -8.53 4.66 7.88
CA ASN A 203 -7.34 4.98 8.66
C ASN A 203 -7.66 5.94 9.82
N ASP A 204 -8.76 6.69 9.74
CA ASP A 204 -9.24 7.60 10.79
C ASP A 204 -10.77 7.76 10.69
N ASP A 205 -11.49 7.01 11.52
CA ASP A 205 -12.96 7.03 11.58
C ASP A 205 -13.53 8.36 12.08
N LEU A 206 -12.74 9.22 12.75
CA LEU A 206 -13.20 10.54 13.18
C LEU A 206 -13.39 11.47 11.98
N ILE A 207 -12.59 11.31 10.93
CA ILE A 207 -12.69 12.10 9.69
C ILE A 207 -13.70 11.47 8.74
N ALA A 208 -13.63 10.15 8.55
CA ALA A 208 -14.57 9.41 7.72
C ALA A 208 -14.75 7.99 8.23
N ALA A 209 -15.94 7.67 8.70
CA ALA A 209 -16.32 6.30 9.07
C ALA A 209 -16.88 5.58 7.84
N ILE A 210 -16.68 4.28 7.75
CA ILE A 210 -17.27 3.43 6.72
C ILE A 210 -17.94 2.22 7.36
N ASP A 211 -19.15 1.89 6.90
CA ASP A 211 -19.82 0.67 7.32
C ASP A 211 -19.43 -0.55 6.46
N SER A 212 -19.91 -1.73 6.85
CA SER A 212 -19.64 -2.94 6.09
C SER A 212 -20.25 -2.91 4.68
N ASN A 213 -21.26 -2.10 4.39
CA ASN A 213 -21.90 -2.04 3.08
C ASN A 213 -21.22 -1.04 2.13
N GLY A 214 -20.16 -0.37 2.57
CA GLY A 214 -19.43 0.60 1.75
C GLY A 214 -19.98 2.01 1.84
N LEU A 215 -20.87 2.30 2.79
CA LEU A 215 -21.40 3.64 3.01
C LEU A 215 -20.42 4.45 3.86
N VAL A 216 -19.79 5.45 3.25
CA VAL A 216 -18.88 6.37 3.91
C VAL A 216 -19.67 7.53 4.49
N LYS A 217 -19.43 7.86 5.75
CA LYS A 217 -20.00 9.02 6.44
C LYS A 217 -18.89 9.97 6.89
N SER A 218 -19.03 11.24 6.53
CA SER A 218 -18.11 12.29 6.94
C SER A 218 -18.24 12.63 8.44
N GLY A 219 -17.12 12.97 9.08
CA GLY A 219 -17.03 13.49 10.43
C GLY A 219 -16.26 14.82 10.49
N GLN A 220 -15.16 14.83 11.24
CA GLN A 220 -14.28 15.98 11.45
C GLN A 220 -13.54 16.40 10.17
N THR A 221 -12.98 17.61 10.18
CA THR A 221 -12.13 18.13 9.09
C THR A 221 -10.75 17.49 9.12
N GLY A 222 -10.19 17.21 7.95
CA GLY A 222 -8.88 16.58 7.78
C GLY A 222 -8.86 15.74 6.50
N ASP A 223 -7.85 14.88 6.39
CA ASP A 223 -7.83 13.82 5.39
C ASP A 223 -7.56 12.46 6.00
N THR A 224 -8.16 11.45 5.39
CA THR A 224 -7.94 10.05 5.72
C THR A 224 -8.05 9.21 4.46
N HIS A 225 -7.90 7.90 4.58
CA HIS A 225 -8.13 6.96 3.50
C HIS A 225 -9.10 5.88 3.96
N ILE A 226 -10.03 5.54 3.07
CA ILE A 226 -10.77 4.29 3.15
C ILE A 226 -10.02 3.25 2.35
N VAL A 227 -9.64 2.14 2.97
CA VAL A 227 -8.97 1.03 2.28
C VAL A 227 -10.02 -0.03 1.96
N VAL A 228 -10.15 -0.33 0.66
CA VAL A 228 -11.05 -1.35 0.13
C VAL A 228 -10.24 -2.58 -0.23
N ASN A 229 -10.60 -3.72 0.35
CA ASN A 229 -9.92 -5.00 0.13
C ASN A 229 -10.87 -6.02 -0.52
N TYR A 230 -10.43 -6.66 -1.59
CA TYR A 230 -11.09 -7.79 -2.24
C TYR A 230 -10.05 -8.63 -2.99
N ASP A 231 -10.01 -9.94 -2.74
CA ASP A 231 -8.94 -10.82 -3.26
C ASP A 231 -7.54 -10.20 -2.97
N ALA A 232 -6.63 -10.18 -3.94
CA ALA A 232 -5.35 -9.49 -3.89
C ALA A 232 -5.45 -7.96 -4.09
N GLY A 233 -6.64 -7.43 -4.38
CA GLY A 233 -6.88 -6.00 -4.57
C GLY A 233 -6.96 -5.24 -3.25
N VAL A 234 -6.04 -4.29 -3.06
CA VAL A 234 -6.04 -3.33 -1.96
C VAL A 234 -6.03 -1.92 -2.54
N VAL A 235 -7.16 -1.22 -2.45
CA VAL A 235 -7.34 0.10 -3.07
C VAL A 235 -7.61 1.15 -2.00
N PRO A 236 -6.70 2.09 -1.76
CA PRO A 236 -6.96 3.24 -0.90
C PRO A 236 -7.77 4.30 -1.67
N VAL A 237 -8.88 4.73 -1.08
CA VAL A 237 -9.70 5.86 -1.55
C VAL A 237 -9.45 7.04 -0.61
N PRO A 238 -8.78 8.11 -1.07
CA PRO A 238 -8.59 9.30 -0.26
C PRO A 238 -9.94 9.95 0.05
N VAL A 239 -10.14 10.31 1.32
CA VAL A 239 -11.30 11.05 1.79
C VAL A 239 -10.84 12.35 2.41
N ILE A 240 -11.38 13.45 1.92
CA ILE A 240 -10.98 14.80 2.33
C ILE A 240 -12.21 15.53 2.86
N ARG A 241 -12.07 16.08 4.05
CA ARG A 241 -12.99 17.06 4.62
C ARG A 241 -12.24 18.37 4.84
N PRO A 242 -12.46 19.41 4.00
CA PRO A 242 -11.67 20.64 4.07
C PRO A 242 -11.71 21.31 5.44
N VAL A 243 -10.58 21.85 5.89
CA VAL A 243 -10.45 22.57 7.17
C VAL A 243 -10.92 24.01 7.08
N SER A 244 -11.12 24.54 5.87
CA SER A 244 -11.68 25.87 5.64
C SER A 244 -12.51 25.91 4.34
N ASP A 245 -13.22 27.02 4.12
CA ASP A 245 -14.00 27.25 2.91
C ASP A 245 -13.15 27.70 1.70
N LYS A 246 -11.84 27.91 1.90
CA LYS A 246 -10.89 28.26 0.84
C LYS A 246 -10.60 27.02 0.00
N THR A 247 -11.54 26.58 -0.83
CA THR A 247 -11.37 25.43 -1.73
C THR A 247 -11.86 25.77 -3.13
N GLY A 248 -11.49 24.95 -4.12
CA GLY A 248 -11.93 25.12 -5.50
C GLY A 248 -11.69 26.54 -6.03
N LYS A 249 -12.76 27.22 -6.48
CA LYS A 249 -12.70 28.60 -7.01
C LYS A 249 -12.41 29.67 -5.95
N LYS A 250 -12.61 29.38 -4.66
CA LYS A 250 -12.32 30.29 -3.54
C LYS A 250 -10.85 30.23 -3.09
N TYR A 251 -10.08 29.26 -3.59
CA TYR A 251 -8.68 29.13 -3.26
C TYR A 251 -7.87 30.28 -3.90
N PRO A 252 -7.02 30.97 -3.14
CA PRO A 252 -6.20 32.04 -3.69
C PRO A 252 -5.22 31.52 -4.74
N LYS A 253 -4.75 32.40 -5.62
CA LYS A 253 -3.63 32.06 -6.50
C LYS A 253 -2.38 31.94 -5.64
N VAL A 254 -1.77 30.76 -5.63
CA VAL A 254 -0.48 30.46 -4.99
C VAL A 254 0.50 30.14 -6.10
N GLU A 255 1.70 30.70 -6.05
CA GLU A 255 2.75 30.41 -7.03
C GLU A 255 3.31 29.01 -6.82
N THR A 256 3.57 28.31 -7.92
CA THR A 256 4.07 26.93 -7.94
C THR A 256 5.29 26.88 -8.88
N PRO A 257 6.47 27.33 -8.43
CA PRO A 257 7.65 27.44 -9.29
C PRO A 257 8.18 26.08 -9.75
N THR A 258 7.93 25.02 -8.97
CA THR A 258 8.33 23.65 -9.32
C THR A 258 7.15 22.71 -9.51
N LYS A 259 7.41 21.57 -10.16
CA LYS A 259 6.41 20.50 -10.29
C LYS A 259 5.97 19.93 -8.93
N ILE A 260 6.86 19.93 -7.95
CA ILE A 260 6.55 19.49 -6.59
C ILE A 260 5.57 20.45 -5.94
N ASP A 261 5.77 21.76 -6.10
CA ASP A 261 4.87 22.78 -5.57
C ASP A 261 3.47 22.66 -6.16
N GLU A 262 3.34 22.35 -7.46
CA GLU A 262 2.04 22.10 -8.09
C GLU A 262 1.28 20.97 -7.38
N LEU A 263 1.95 19.85 -7.10
CA LEU A 263 1.34 18.69 -6.44
C LEU A 263 0.96 19.01 -4.98
N VAL A 264 1.84 19.72 -4.25
CA VAL A 264 1.58 20.15 -2.88
C VAL A 264 0.38 21.11 -2.83
N VAL A 265 0.38 22.16 -3.64
CA VAL A 265 -0.71 23.14 -3.70
C VAL A 265 -2.01 22.50 -4.17
N GLN A 266 -1.97 21.51 -5.08
CA GLN A 266 -3.15 20.75 -5.47
C GLN A 266 -3.80 20.04 -4.27
N LYS A 267 -3.01 19.39 -3.41
CA LYS A 267 -3.52 18.74 -2.18
C LYS A 267 -4.01 19.76 -1.16
N LEU A 268 -3.24 20.82 -0.91
CA LEU A 268 -3.61 21.89 0.03
C LEU A 268 -4.91 22.60 -0.39
N ARG A 269 -5.13 22.79 -1.69
CA ARG A 269 -6.38 23.31 -2.25
C ARG A 269 -7.59 22.44 -1.96
N LYS A 270 -7.44 21.12 -1.99
CA LYS A 270 -8.52 20.18 -1.63
C LYS A 270 -8.79 20.22 -0.12
N LEU A 271 -7.73 20.30 0.69
CA LEU A 271 -7.82 20.42 2.15
C LEU A 271 -8.33 21.79 2.62
N GLY A 272 -8.32 22.80 1.77
CA GLY A 272 -8.64 24.17 2.15
C GLY A 272 -7.59 24.83 3.03
N ILE A 273 -6.32 24.45 2.85
CA ILE A 273 -5.18 25.03 3.56
C ILE A 273 -4.48 26.00 2.61
N VAL A 274 -4.35 27.26 3.02
CA VAL A 274 -3.54 28.25 2.29
C VAL A 274 -2.13 28.22 2.90
N PRO A 275 -1.07 28.02 2.10
CA PRO A 275 0.30 28.10 2.59
C PRO A 275 0.58 29.43 3.28
N SER A 276 1.48 29.40 4.26
CA SER A 276 2.02 30.63 4.83
C SER A 276 2.84 31.41 3.80
N ASP A 277 3.03 32.69 4.07
CA ASP A 277 3.90 33.55 3.26
C ASP A 277 5.33 33.01 3.20
N VAL A 278 6.04 33.39 2.14
CA VAL A 278 7.46 33.05 1.95
C VAL A 278 8.25 33.59 3.15
N CYS A 279 9.04 32.72 3.79
CA CYS A 279 9.85 33.12 4.93
C CYS A 279 10.98 34.09 4.54
N ASP A 280 11.46 34.86 5.51
CA ASP A 280 12.64 35.70 5.36
C ASP A 280 13.94 34.87 5.21
N ASP A 281 15.04 35.57 4.91
CA ASP A 281 16.32 34.91 4.65
C ASP A 281 16.97 34.27 5.89
N HIS A 282 16.72 34.80 7.09
CA HIS A 282 17.22 34.19 8.32
C HIS A 282 16.54 32.85 8.57
N ASP A 283 15.21 32.84 8.45
CA ASP A 283 14.40 31.65 8.63
C ASP A 283 14.66 30.62 7.53
N PHE A 284 14.79 31.06 6.28
CA PHE A 284 15.15 30.19 5.16
C PHE A 284 16.50 29.49 5.42
N LEU A 285 17.57 30.25 5.68
CA LEU A 285 18.91 29.69 5.84
C LEU A 285 18.95 28.73 7.03
N ARG A 286 18.34 29.10 8.16
CA ARG A 286 18.29 28.22 9.34
C ARG A 286 17.56 26.91 9.04
N ARG A 287 16.39 26.96 8.40
CA ARG A 287 15.58 25.76 8.10
C ARG A 287 16.28 24.87 7.07
N ALA A 288 16.78 25.46 5.98
CA ALA A 288 17.48 24.74 4.93
C ALA A 288 18.74 24.04 5.46
N SER A 289 19.58 24.70 6.27
CA SER A 289 20.76 24.06 6.86
C SER A 289 20.40 22.91 7.81
N LEU A 290 19.39 23.09 8.67
CA LEU A 290 18.95 22.02 9.57
C LEU A 290 18.38 20.81 8.80
N ASP A 291 17.55 21.06 7.80
CA ASP A 291 16.90 19.97 7.05
C ASP A 291 17.89 19.24 6.14
N ILE A 292 18.76 19.98 5.44
CA ILE A 292 19.69 19.42 4.46
C ILE A 292 20.92 18.81 5.14
N THR A 293 21.55 19.53 6.08
CA THR A 293 22.85 19.14 6.67
C THR A 293 22.79 18.76 8.14
N GLY A 294 21.63 18.89 8.80
CA GLY A 294 21.48 18.57 10.22
C GLY A 294 22.17 19.57 11.16
N THR A 295 22.62 20.73 10.66
CA THR A 295 23.46 21.68 11.42
C THR A 295 23.00 23.12 11.19
N LEU A 296 23.34 24.01 12.13
CA LEU A 296 23.08 25.44 12.00
C LEU A 296 24.14 26.12 11.12
N PRO A 297 23.77 27.19 10.38
CA PRO A 297 24.75 28.01 9.66
C PRO A 297 25.71 28.72 10.62
N ALA A 298 26.94 28.93 10.19
CA ALA A 298 27.92 29.70 10.98
C ALA A 298 27.51 31.18 11.05
N PRO A 299 27.86 31.93 12.12
CA PRO A 299 27.48 33.34 12.25
C PRO A 299 27.85 34.20 11.04
N GLN A 300 29.05 34.03 10.48
CA GLN A 300 29.48 34.78 9.31
C GLN A 300 28.67 34.43 8.06
N GLU A 301 28.34 33.15 7.88
CA GLU A 301 27.52 32.70 6.74
C GLU A 301 26.13 33.36 6.74
N ILE A 302 25.54 33.58 7.92
CA ILE A 302 24.27 34.29 8.06
C ILE A 302 24.41 35.73 7.55
N VAL A 303 25.46 36.43 7.98
CA VAL A 303 25.74 37.82 7.57
C VAL A 303 25.90 37.91 6.06
N ASP A 304 26.69 37.00 5.48
CA ASP A 304 26.98 36.99 4.05
C ASP A 304 25.71 36.67 3.23
N PHE A 305 24.90 35.70 3.67
CA PHE A 305 23.69 35.30 2.96
C PHE A 305 22.59 36.36 2.99
N VAL A 306 22.40 37.02 4.13
CA VAL A 306 21.37 38.06 4.31
C VAL A 306 21.74 39.32 3.52
N SER A 307 23.03 39.68 3.50
CA SER A 307 23.49 40.85 2.74
C SER A 307 23.49 40.62 1.21
N ASN A 308 23.60 39.38 0.75
CA ASN A 308 23.55 39.03 -0.67
C ASN A 308 22.20 39.43 -1.31
N GLN A 309 22.24 40.19 -2.42
CA GLN A 309 21.07 40.67 -3.16
C GLN A 309 20.79 39.89 -4.46
N ASP A 310 21.53 38.82 -4.71
CA ASP A 310 21.30 37.93 -5.86
C ASP A 310 19.91 37.27 -5.76
N SER A 311 19.13 37.38 -6.84
CA SER A 311 17.78 36.80 -6.92
C SER A 311 17.78 35.29 -6.77
N ASP A 312 18.89 34.63 -7.13
CA ASP A 312 19.02 33.17 -7.13
C ASP A 312 19.76 32.66 -5.88
N LYS A 313 20.06 33.52 -4.90
CA LYS A 313 20.87 33.15 -3.73
C LYS A 313 20.35 31.94 -2.97
N ARG A 314 19.03 31.75 -2.90
CA ARG A 314 18.39 30.61 -2.22
C ARG A 314 18.66 29.30 -2.94
N ALA A 315 18.51 29.28 -4.27
CA ALA A 315 18.81 28.10 -5.08
C ALA A 315 20.30 27.73 -4.98
N LYS A 316 21.19 28.72 -5.15
CA LYS A 316 22.65 28.54 -5.02
C LYS A 316 23.05 28.04 -3.64
N LYS A 317 22.39 28.51 -2.58
CA LYS A 317 22.62 28.03 -1.21
C LYS A 317 22.15 26.59 -1.03
N ILE A 318 21.03 26.19 -1.62
CA ILE A 318 20.58 24.79 -1.59
C ILE A 318 21.60 23.88 -2.28
N ASP A 319 22.05 24.24 -3.49
CA ASP A 319 23.06 23.46 -4.23
C ASP A 319 24.35 23.32 -3.41
N GLU A 320 24.83 24.41 -2.82
CA GLU A 320 26.01 24.39 -1.96
C GLU A 320 25.82 23.54 -0.70
N LEU A 321 24.65 23.59 -0.04
CA LEU A 321 24.35 22.76 1.13
C LEU A 321 24.31 21.26 0.79
N LEU A 322 23.80 20.90 -0.39
CA LEU A 322 23.75 19.52 -0.88
C LEU A 322 25.16 18.96 -1.15
N GLU A 323 26.12 19.80 -1.49
CA GLU A 323 27.52 19.41 -1.69
C GLU A 323 28.31 19.26 -0.37
N ARG A 324 27.76 19.72 0.76
CA ARG A 324 28.47 19.63 2.06
C ARG A 324 28.57 18.17 2.53
N PRO A 325 29.68 17.78 3.17
CA PRO A 325 29.78 16.49 3.87
C PRO A 325 28.66 16.27 4.91
N GLY A 326 28.14 17.35 5.48
CA GLY A 326 27.02 17.31 6.42
C GLY A 326 25.73 16.75 5.80
N TYR A 327 25.44 17.06 4.53
CA TYR A 327 24.29 16.47 3.82
C TYR A 327 24.41 14.96 3.77
N THR A 328 25.55 14.46 3.30
CA THR A 328 25.82 13.03 3.20
C THR A 328 25.71 12.35 4.57
N ALA A 329 26.35 12.92 5.60
CA ALA A 329 26.34 12.32 6.93
C ALA A 329 24.92 12.27 7.54
N TRP A 330 24.15 13.35 7.36
CA TRP A 330 22.80 13.49 7.91
C TRP A 330 21.82 12.52 7.24
N TRP A 331 21.80 12.48 5.90
CA TRP A 331 20.92 11.57 5.16
C TRP A 331 21.32 10.11 5.32
N THR A 332 22.61 9.81 5.44
CA THR A 332 23.08 8.45 5.77
C THR A 332 22.50 7.99 7.10
N THR A 333 22.45 8.88 8.11
CA THR A 333 21.88 8.57 9.42
C THR A 333 20.40 8.25 9.30
N LYS A 334 19.64 9.07 8.58
CA LYS A 334 18.20 8.84 8.32
C LYS A 334 17.95 7.51 7.61
N LEU A 335 18.74 7.22 6.57
CA LEU A 335 18.62 5.97 5.81
C LEU A 335 19.02 4.75 6.65
N CYS A 336 20.02 4.87 7.53
CA CYS A 336 20.36 3.84 8.51
C CYS A 336 19.17 3.55 9.45
N ASP A 337 18.50 4.58 9.94
CA ASP A 337 17.31 4.42 10.79
C ASP A 337 16.17 3.74 10.03
N PHE A 338 15.87 4.18 8.79
CA PHE A 338 14.81 3.60 7.97
C PHE A 338 15.07 2.12 7.62
N THR A 339 16.33 1.78 7.37
CA THR A 339 16.75 0.42 7.00
C THR A 339 17.01 -0.48 8.21
N GLY A 340 16.96 0.08 9.43
CA GLY A 340 17.04 -0.65 10.69
C GLY A 340 18.45 -1.08 11.07
N ASN A 341 19.44 -0.21 10.84
CA ASN A 341 20.81 -0.37 11.34
C ASN A 341 20.82 -0.29 12.88
N ASN A 342 21.06 -1.42 13.54
CA ASN A 342 21.00 -1.51 15.00
C ASN A 342 22.02 -2.54 15.53
N ALA A 343 22.93 -2.09 16.40
CA ALA A 343 24.00 -2.92 16.96
C ALA A 343 23.47 -4.17 17.70
N SER A 344 22.34 -4.05 18.39
CA SER A 344 21.72 -5.15 19.14
C SER A 344 21.25 -6.29 18.23
N PHE A 345 20.83 -5.98 17.00
CA PHE A 345 20.40 -6.97 16.00
C PHE A 345 21.54 -7.48 15.11
N LEU A 346 22.73 -6.87 15.16
CA LEU A 346 23.89 -7.21 14.32
C LEU A 346 25.02 -7.92 15.08
N ASN A 347 24.84 -8.23 16.35
CA ASN A 347 25.80 -8.95 17.18
C ASN A 347 26.15 -10.38 16.70
N ASN A 348 25.39 -10.97 15.78
CA ASN A 348 25.68 -12.27 15.15
C ASN A 348 26.53 -12.18 13.86
N VAL A 349 26.56 -11.01 13.22
CA VAL A 349 27.19 -10.84 11.89
C VAL A 349 28.52 -10.08 11.95
N GLY A 350 28.74 -9.29 13.00
CA GLY A 350 30.03 -8.64 13.28
C GLY A 350 31.02 -9.53 14.04
N GLY A 351 30.96 -10.87 13.86
CA GLY A 351 31.69 -11.84 14.69
C GLY A 351 33.15 -11.47 14.90
N ASN A 352 33.68 -11.64 16.13
CA ASN A 352 35.05 -11.58 16.69
C ASN A 352 36.24 -10.85 15.99
N PHE A 353 36.09 -10.22 14.82
CA PHE A 353 37.15 -9.65 13.99
C PHE A 353 37.20 -8.11 14.08
N GLY A 354 36.31 -7.47 14.87
CA GLY A 354 36.29 -6.01 15.02
C GLY A 354 35.33 -5.42 16.05
N GLY A 355 34.69 -6.23 16.90
CA GLY A 355 33.71 -5.76 17.90
C GLY A 355 32.32 -5.46 17.34
N ARG A 356 31.33 -5.29 18.23
CA ARG A 356 29.90 -5.11 17.88
C ARG A 356 29.64 -3.90 16.96
N ASP A 357 30.45 -2.85 17.08
CA ASP A 357 30.25 -1.59 16.36
C ASP A 357 30.79 -1.62 14.92
N SER A 358 31.54 -2.67 14.55
CA SER A 358 32.11 -2.80 13.20
C SER A 358 31.03 -3.00 12.12
N ALA A 359 29.99 -3.79 12.39
CA ALA A 359 28.93 -4.05 11.41
C ALA A 359 28.02 -2.84 11.20
N THR A 360 27.70 -2.11 12.28
CA THR A 360 26.89 -0.88 12.19
C THR A 360 27.65 0.23 11.48
N GLN A 361 28.97 0.34 11.71
CA GLN A 361 29.82 1.29 11.00
C GLN A 361 29.94 0.93 9.52
N GLN A 362 30.16 -0.35 9.19
CA GLN A 362 30.22 -0.80 7.80
C GLN A 362 28.91 -0.59 7.04
N TRP A 363 27.78 -0.79 7.72
CA TRP A 363 26.45 -0.45 7.17
C TRP A 363 26.36 1.05 6.89
N TYR A 364 26.76 1.89 7.85
CA TYR A 364 26.78 3.33 7.69
C TYR A 364 27.67 3.75 6.52
N ASP A 365 28.91 3.28 6.47
CA ASP A 365 29.89 3.62 5.43
C ASP A 365 29.42 3.19 4.03
N TRP A 366 28.76 2.02 3.95
CA TRP A 366 28.14 1.56 2.72
C TRP A 366 27.09 2.56 2.25
N ILE A 367 26.11 2.93 3.08
CA ILE A 367 25.09 3.92 2.70
C ILE A 367 25.73 5.29 2.40
N TYR A 368 26.69 5.72 3.23
CA TYR A 368 27.38 7.01 3.08
C TYR A 368 27.98 7.18 1.69
N GLN A 369 28.70 6.16 1.22
CA GLN A 369 29.33 6.20 -0.09
C GLN A 369 28.31 6.37 -1.23
N ARG A 370 27.12 5.75 -1.12
CA ARG A 370 26.06 5.88 -2.13
C ARG A 370 25.40 7.24 -2.10
N VAL A 371 25.13 7.78 -0.92
CA VAL A 371 24.60 9.14 -0.76
C VAL A 371 25.60 10.17 -1.29
N ALA A 372 26.89 10.02 -0.96
CA ALA A 372 27.95 10.90 -1.44
C ALA A 372 28.09 10.89 -2.96
N ALA A 373 27.87 9.73 -3.58
CA ALA A 373 27.89 9.56 -5.03
C ALA A 373 26.60 10.01 -5.72
N ASN A 374 25.61 10.50 -4.96
CA ASN A 374 24.26 10.82 -5.44
C ASN A 374 23.64 9.65 -6.24
N GLU A 375 23.80 8.43 -5.71
CA GLU A 375 23.24 7.24 -6.34
C GLU A 375 21.70 7.27 -6.27
N SER A 376 21.06 6.83 -7.34
CA SER A 376 19.61 6.84 -7.43
C SER A 376 18.97 5.89 -6.42
N TYR A 377 17.80 6.27 -5.91
CA TYR A 377 17.14 5.55 -4.82
C TYR A 377 16.80 4.10 -5.18
N ASP A 378 16.46 3.83 -6.44
CA ASP A 378 16.22 2.47 -6.96
C ASP A 378 17.46 1.58 -6.82
N LYS A 379 18.65 2.08 -7.14
CA LYS A 379 19.91 1.35 -7.00
C LYS A 379 20.30 1.13 -5.54
N LEU A 380 20.09 2.14 -4.70
CA LEU A 380 20.30 2.00 -3.25
C LEU A 380 19.43 0.88 -2.68
N VAL A 381 18.14 0.87 -3.02
CA VAL A 381 17.18 -0.15 -2.56
C VAL A 381 17.53 -1.51 -3.15
N GLU A 382 17.83 -1.61 -4.45
CA GLU A 382 18.28 -2.84 -5.10
C GLU A 382 19.49 -3.42 -4.36
N GLY A 383 20.51 -2.60 -4.10
CA GLY A 383 21.73 -2.99 -3.39
C GLY A 383 21.48 -3.53 -1.97
N ILE A 384 20.33 -3.25 -1.36
CA ILE A 384 19.93 -3.84 -0.07
C ILE A 384 19.08 -5.10 -0.29
N VAL A 385 18.05 -5.01 -1.12
CA VAL A 385 17.02 -6.06 -1.28
C VAL A 385 17.61 -7.31 -1.92
N VAL A 386 18.40 -7.18 -2.99
CA VAL A 386 18.98 -8.32 -3.71
C VAL A 386 20.42 -8.61 -3.28
N ALA A 387 20.86 -8.08 -2.13
CA ALA A 387 22.21 -8.25 -1.61
C ALA A 387 22.60 -9.74 -1.47
N LYS A 388 23.75 -10.11 -2.04
CA LYS A 388 24.32 -11.47 -1.96
C LYS A 388 25.69 -11.42 -1.30
N SER A 389 25.95 -12.35 -0.37
CA SER A 389 27.25 -12.46 0.30
C SER A 389 28.35 -12.93 -0.64
N ARG A 390 28.10 -14.02 -1.39
CA ARG A 390 28.97 -14.54 -2.45
C ARG A 390 28.35 -14.21 -3.80
N LYS A 391 29.15 -13.70 -4.73
CA LYS A 391 28.66 -13.40 -6.08
C LYS A 391 28.34 -14.70 -6.84
N PRO A 392 27.41 -14.70 -7.82
CA PRO A 392 27.02 -15.92 -8.55
C PRO A 392 28.21 -16.68 -9.17
N ASP A 393 29.18 -15.95 -9.73
CA ASP A 393 30.34 -16.50 -10.44
C ASP A 393 31.63 -16.49 -9.61
N GLU A 394 31.56 -16.15 -8.32
CA GLU A 394 32.72 -16.07 -7.43
C GLU A 394 33.01 -17.43 -6.79
N SER A 395 34.22 -17.95 -7.05
CA SER A 395 34.72 -19.16 -6.42
C SER A 395 34.86 -18.98 -4.90
N TYR A 396 34.93 -20.08 -4.17
CA TYR A 396 35.13 -20.01 -2.72
C TYR A 396 36.45 -19.30 -2.35
N THR A 397 37.52 -19.52 -3.11
CA THR A 397 38.82 -18.88 -2.89
C THR A 397 38.74 -17.37 -3.10
N GLU A 398 38.15 -16.90 -4.21
CA GLU A 398 37.97 -15.46 -4.49
C GLU A 398 37.10 -14.79 -3.42
N TYR A 399 36.02 -15.46 -2.98
CA TYR A 399 35.21 -15.00 -1.86
C TYR A 399 36.04 -14.86 -0.59
N SER A 400 36.82 -15.88 -0.23
CA SER A 400 37.68 -15.86 0.95
C SER A 400 38.74 -14.77 0.86
N GLU A 401 39.39 -14.58 -0.28
CA GLU A 401 40.37 -13.51 -0.50
C GLU A 401 39.74 -12.12 -0.34
N ARG A 402 38.57 -11.89 -0.96
CA ARG A 402 37.84 -10.62 -0.82
C ARG A 402 37.43 -10.34 0.62
N MET A 403 36.89 -11.34 1.32
CA MET A 403 36.50 -11.19 2.72
C MET A 403 37.73 -11.00 3.61
N CYS A 404 38.84 -11.70 3.36
CA CYS A 404 40.11 -11.45 4.04
C CYS A 404 40.66 -10.06 3.76
N ALA A 405 40.46 -9.49 2.57
CA ALA A 405 40.86 -8.11 2.29
C ALA A 405 40.07 -7.09 3.14
N ILE A 406 38.78 -7.34 3.38
CA ILE A 406 37.90 -6.47 4.16
C ILE A 406 38.12 -6.64 5.67
N TYR A 407 38.19 -7.88 6.16
CA TYR A 407 38.19 -8.20 7.59
C TYR A 407 39.54 -8.66 8.14
N GLY A 408 40.51 -8.94 7.27
CA GLY A 408 41.85 -9.38 7.66
C GLY A 408 42.66 -8.27 8.33
N PRO A 409 43.80 -8.63 8.95
CA PRO A 409 44.60 -7.71 9.76
C PRO A 409 45.14 -6.51 8.95
N GLU A 410 45.36 -6.69 7.65
CA GLU A 410 45.88 -5.64 6.76
C GLU A 410 44.80 -4.71 6.22
N LYS A 411 43.50 -5.06 6.34
CA LYS A 411 42.33 -4.27 5.89
C LYS A 411 42.52 -3.57 4.53
N LYS A 412 42.97 -4.33 3.52
CA LYS A 412 43.26 -3.84 2.17
C LYS A 412 42.00 -3.47 1.34
N GLY A 413 40.80 -3.72 1.86
CA GLY A 413 39.53 -3.34 1.21
C GLY A 413 38.50 -2.81 2.21
N SER A 414 37.43 -2.21 1.70
CA SER A 414 36.33 -1.65 2.49
C SER A 414 35.02 -2.37 2.22
N TYR A 415 34.22 -2.64 3.26
CA TYR A 415 32.86 -3.13 3.08
C TYR A 415 31.99 -2.10 2.35
N ALA A 416 32.30 -0.80 2.44
CA ALA A 416 31.58 0.23 1.71
C ALA A 416 31.60 -0.04 0.19
N GLU A 417 32.63 -0.69 -0.34
CA GLU A 417 32.75 -1.03 -1.76
C GLU A 417 31.97 -2.30 -2.16
N ALA A 418 31.30 -2.96 -1.21
CA ALA A 418 30.54 -4.17 -1.48
C ALA A 418 29.35 -3.90 -2.42
N GLY A 419 29.07 -4.84 -3.33
CA GLY A 419 27.96 -4.72 -4.28
C GLY A 419 26.56 -4.74 -3.65
N GLY A 420 26.45 -5.06 -2.36
CA GLY A 420 25.18 -4.98 -1.64
C GLY A 420 25.34 -5.04 -0.12
N LEU A 421 24.31 -4.56 0.58
CA LEU A 421 24.27 -4.45 2.04
C LEU A 421 23.74 -5.74 2.68
N THR A 422 24.59 -6.76 2.71
CA THR A 422 24.26 -8.10 3.22
C THR A 422 23.86 -8.11 4.70
N TYR A 423 24.28 -7.11 5.48
CA TYR A 423 23.90 -6.99 6.88
C TYR A 423 22.40 -6.84 7.11
N PHE A 424 21.65 -6.29 6.14
CA PHE A 424 20.20 -6.15 6.23
C PHE A 424 19.48 -7.48 6.44
N TRP A 425 19.89 -8.51 5.70
CA TRP A 425 19.34 -9.86 5.79
C TRP A 425 20.00 -10.71 6.89
N GLY A 426 21.15 -10.27 7.39
CA GLY A 426 21.93 -10.98 8.40
C GLY A 426 21.47 -10.76 9.84
N ARG A 427 20.51 -9.86 10.09
CA ARG A 427 20.08 -9.48 11.45
C ARG A 427 19.50 -10.65 12.26
N GLN A 428 19.71 -10.63 13.58
CA GLN A 428 19.21 -11.65 14.49
C GLN A 428 17.68 -11.73 14.57
N ASN A 429 16.96 -10.65 14.27
CA ASN A 429 15.50 -10.63 14.24
C ASN A 429 14.91 -11.07 12.89
N PHE A 430 15.74 -11.58 11.97
CA PHE A 430 15.36 -12.01 10.60
C PHE A 430 15.65 -13.52 10.41
N ARG A 431 15.40 -14.33 11.45
CA ARG A 431 15.74 -15.76 11.46
C ARG A 431 14.71 -16.59 10.72
N GLN A 432 13.44 -16.21 10.83
CA GLN A 432 12.33 -16.90 10.16
C GLN A 432 11.89 -16.16 8.89
N PRO A 433 11.37 -16.87 7.88
CA PRO A 433 10.83 -16.24 6.66
C PRO A 433 9.80 -15.14 6.95
N GLU A 434 8.93 -15.35 7.94
CA GLU A 434 7.88 -14.38 8.30
C GLU A 434 8.47 -13.07 8.81
N GLU A 435 9.51 -13.14 9.65
CA GLU A 435 10.19 -11.97 10.18
C GLU A 435 10.88 -11.16 9.07
N ARG A 436 11.45 -11.86 8.08
CA ARG A 436 12.07 -11.23 6.89
C ARG A 436 11.03 -10.51 6.03
N VAL A 437 9.88 -11.14 5.80
CA VAL A 437 8.78 -10.55 5.03
C VAL A 437 8.24 -9.30 5.74
N ILE A 438 8.00 -9.39 7.04
CA ILE A 438 7.54 -8.24 7.85
C ILE A 438 8.57 -7.12 7.82
N GLY A 439 9.83 -7.42 8.07
CA GLY A 439 10.88 -6.41 8.09
C GLY A 439 11.12 -5.77 6.71
N PHE A 440 10.98 -6.52 5.62
CA PHE A 440 10.97 -5.97 4.27
C PHE A 440 9.78 -5.01 4.05
N ALA A 441 8.58 -5.44 4.42
CA ALA A 441 7.37 -4.62 4.32
C ALA A 441 7.50 -3.32 5.11
N TYR A 442 8.10 -3.39 6.31
CA TYR A 442 8.30 -2.24 7.19
C TYR A 442 9.31 -1.24 6.65
N THR A 443 10.42 -1.72 6.08
CA THR A 443 11.46 -0.85 5.56
C THR A 443 11.08 -0.25 4.20
N PHE A 444 10.50 -1.04 3.28
CA PHE A 444 10.38 -0.66 1.87
C PHE A 444 8.95 -0.44 1.37
N MET A 445 7.95 -0.91 2.10
CA MET A 445 6.54 -0.78 1.69
C MET A 445 5.74 0.20 2.57
N GLY A 446 6.37 0.77 3.60
CA GLY A 446 5.71 1.72 4.52
C GLY A 446 4.58 1.11 5.33
N LEU A 447 4.49 -0.22 5.38
CA LEU A 447 3.53 -0.95 6.20
C LEU A 447 4.08 -0.92 7.63
N ARG A 448 3.27 -0.59 8.64
CA ARG A 448 3.71 -0.65 10.06
C ARG A 448 2.63 -1.34 10.89
#